data_AF-A0AAD9J7X8-F1
#
_entry.id   AF-A0AAD9J7X8-F1
#
_cell.length_a   1.000
_cell.length_b   1.000
_cell.length_c   1.000
_cell.angle_alpha   90.00
_cell.angle_beta   90.00
_cell.angle_gamma   90.00
#
_symmetry.space_group_name_H-M   'P 1'
#
loop_
_entity.id
_entity.type
_entity.pdbx_description
1 polymer ?
#
loop_
_entity_poly.entity_id
_entity_poly.type
_entity_poly.pdbx_seq_one_letter_code
_entity_poly.pdbx_strand_id
1 'polypeptide(L)'
;MSKDPKAYNLTALYTELDQQGKNGEFDRGLKTANKSNMLYLQIINSINYCLVRGLDFEKAYSLYRLNRTDEASEVLESVENPDPRVKELFAQVLYRKEKYHEALSVYKDLIKNTQDDYDEERTTNLTAVIAALQMWNGEDVDDFGVDEDSYELCYNAACGLECRRLYEGDQDMTDEDIEVELGDIRVQMGYIYQKMGKNDEAMKQYNLVIKSRPTDITLAAVASNNIITINKVRSGVCVCVCVCVLLYVLRLNA
;
A
#
# COMPACT_ATOMS: atom_id res chain seq x y z
N MET A 1 -7.93 -44.47 -6.80
CA MET A 1 -7.19 -43.21 -6.58
C MET A 1 -7.76 -42.54 -5.35
N SER A 2 -7.10 -42.65 -4.19
CA SER A 2 -7.50 -41.91 -2.99
C SER A 2 -7.26 -40.43 -3.27
N LYS A 3 -8.33 -39.61 -3.26
CA LYS A 3 -8.19 -38.15 -3.33
C LYS A 3 -7.60 -37.70 -2.00
N ASP A 4 -6.48 -36.96 -2.05
CA ASP A 4 -5.91 -36.36 -0.85
C ASP A 4 -6.97 -35.47 -0.17
N PRO A 5 -7.35 -35.75 1.09
CA PRO A 5 -8.33 -34.96 1.83
C PRO A 5 -8.00 -33.45 1.85
N LYS A 6 -6.71 -33.09 1.85
CA LYS A 6 -6.28 -31.68 1.82
C LYS A 6 -6.58 -31.02 0.48
N ALA A 7 -6.35 -31.72 -0.63
CA ALA A 7 -6.65 -31.21 -1.96
C ALA A 7 -8.16 -30.99 -2.15
N TYR A 8 -8.99 -31.92 -1.65
CA TYR A 8 -10.45 -31.76 -1.65
C TYR A 8 -10.90 -30.55 -0.82
N ASN A 9 -10.33 -30.38 0.38
CA ASN A 9 -10.64 -29.25 1.24
C ASN A 9 -10.23 -27.90 0.61
N LEU A 10 -9.11 -27.85 -0.10
CA LEU A 10 -8.68 -26.65 -0.81
C LEU A 10 -9.65 -26.27 -1.94
N THR A 11 -10.12 -27.24 -2.73
CA THR A 11 -11.14 -27.00 -3.75
C THR A 11 -12.43 -26.45 -3.14
N ALA A 12 -12.88 -27.01 -2.02
CA ALA A 12 -14.08 -26.54 -1.32
C ALA A 12 -13.93 -25.08 -0.85
N LEU A 13 -12.77 -24.73 -0.29
CA LEU A 13 -12.48 -23.36 0.15
C LEU A 13 -12.45 -22.35 -1.01
N TYR A 14 -11.96 -22.74 -2.20
CA TYR A 14 -12.03 -21.89 -3.39
C TYR A 14 -13.46 -21.65 -3.86
N THR A 15 -14.31 -22.70 -3.85
CA THR A 15 -15.73 -22.54 -4.17
C THR A 15 -16.44 -21.63 -3.17
N GLU A 16 -16.12 -21.77 -1.89
CA GLU A 16 -16.66 -20.89 -0.83
C GLU A 16 -16.21 -19.44 -1.02
N LEU A 17 -14.92 -19.22 -1.36
CA LEU A 17 -14.37 -17.89 -1.61
C LEU A 17 -15.03 -17.19 -2.81
N ASP A 18 -15.25 -17.92 -3.92
CA ASP A 18 -15.95 -17.39 -5.11
C ASP A 18 -17.39 -16.97 -4.76
N GLN A 19 -18.10 -17.79 -3.98
CA GLN A 19 -19.45 -17.46 -3.53
C GLN A 19 -19.47 -16.23 -2.61
N GLN A 20 -18.52 -16.13 -1.68
CA GLN A 20 -18.40 -14.98 -0.78
C GLN A 20 -18.06 -13.68 -1.55
N GLY A 21 -17.22 -13.77 -2.58
CA GLY A 21 -16.93 -12.66 -3.49
C GLY A 21 -18.18 -12.17 -4.22
N LYS A 22 -18.98 -13.10 -4.77
CA LYS A 22 -20.26 -12.77 -5.43
C LYS A 22 -21.30 -12.16 -4.48
N ASN A 23 -21.27 -12.55 -3.22
CA ASN A 23 -22.21 -12.06 -2.20
C ASN A 23 -21.75 -10.75 -1.53
N GLY A 24 -20.57 -10.22 -1.86
CA GLY A 24 -19.99 -9.05 -1.19
C GLY A 24 -19.58 -9.31 0.27
N GLU A 25 -19.42 -10.57 0.68
CA GLU A 25 -19.05 -10.97 2.04
C GLU A 25 -17.53 -10.89 2.25
N PHE A 26 -16.92 -9.73 1.97
CA PHE A 26 -15.46 -9.58 1.89
C PHE A 26 -14.70 -9.93 3.17
N ASP A 27 -15.25 -9.60 4.36
CA ASP A 27 -14.64 -9.96 5.65
C ASP A 27 -14.55 -11.49 5.86
N ARG A 28 -15.57 -12.21 5.40
CA ARG A 28 -15.58 -13.68 5.44
C ARG A 28 -14.68 -14.23 4.35
N GLY A 29 -14.72 -13.65 3.16
CA GLY A 29 -13.82 -13.93 2.05
C GLY A 29 -12.36 -13.87 2.47
N LEU A 30 -11.95 -12.83 3.19
CA LEU A 30 -10.58 -12.68 3.67
C LEU A 30 -10.18 -13.81 4.65
N LYS A 31 -11.07 -14.19 5.57
CA LYS A 31 -10.83 -15.33 6.48
C LYS A 31 -10.70 -16.65 5.70
N THR A 32 -11.54 -16.86 4.69
CA THR A 32 -11.50 -18.05 3.83
C THR A 32 -10.22 -18.09 3.00
N ALA A 33 -9.81 -16.97 2.39
CA ALA A 33 -8.57 -16.85 1.63
C ALA A 33 -7.34 -17.18 2.49
N ASN A 34 -7.28 -16.69 3.73
CA ASN A 34 -6.19 -17.02 4.66
C ASN A 34 -6.15 -18.51 4.99
N LYS A 35 -7.31 -19.16 5.19
CA LYS A 35 -7.37 -20.62 5.37
C LYS A 35 -6.88 -21.37 4.14
N SER A 36 -7.26 -20.93 2.94
CA SER A 36 -6.78 -21.51 1.68
C SER A 36 -5.26 -21.41 1.56
N ASN A 37 -4.67 -20.24 1.82
CA ASN A 37 -3.22 -20.03 1.79
C ASN A 37 -2.49 -20.92 2.81
N MET A 38 -3.02 -21.04 4.03
CA MET A 38 -2.45 -21.94 5.04
C MET A 38 -2.48 -23.40 4.59
N LEU A 39 -3.62 -23.87 4.07
CA LEU A 39 -3.77 -25.25 3.61
C LEU A 39 -2.88 -25.54 2.40
N TYR A 40 -2.79 -24.59 1.47
CA TYR A 40 -1.91 -24.68 0.31
C TYR A 40 -0.43 -24.79 0.71
N LEU A 41 0.02 -23.95 1.65
CA LEU A 41 1.37 -24.04 2.21
C LEU A 41 1.64 -25.39 2.91
N GLN A 42 0.65 -25.92 3.65
CA GLN A 42 0.75 -27.26 4.25
C GLN A 42 0.82 -28.38 3.20
N ILE A 43 0.15 -28.23 2.07
CA ILE A 43 0.22 -29.16 0.95
C ILE A 43 1.62 -29.11 0.33
N ILE A 44 2.12 -27.92 -0.02
CA ILE A 44 3.48 -27.75 -0.58
C ILE A 44 4.52 -28.39 0.34
N ASN A 45 4.49 -28.09 1.62
CA ASN A 45 5.45 -28.63 2.59
C ASN A 45 5.33 -30.16 2.80
N SER A 46 4.21 -30.77 2.42
CA SER A 46 4.00 -32.22 2.49
C SER A 46 4.40 -32.98 1.21
N ILE A 47 4.63 -32.27 0.10
CA ILE A 47 5.13 -32.85 -1.14
C ILE A 47 6.63 -33.09 -0.98
N ASN A 48 7.09 -34.28 -1.39
CA ASN A 48 8.48 -34.73 -1.22
C ASN A 48 9.48 -33.74 -1.86
N TYR A 49 10.61 -33.47 -1.20
CA TYR A 49 11.57 -32.39 -1.52
C TYR A 49 12.01 -32.30 -2.99
N CYS A 50 12.03 -33.42 -3.72
CA CYS A 50 12.41 -33.44 -5.14
C CYS A 50 11.37 -32.83 -6.10
N LEU A 51 10.10 -32.68 -5.69
CA LEU A 51 9.03 -32.02 -6.45
C LEU A 51 8.81 -30.55 -6.05
N VAL A 52 9.49 -30.06 -5.02
CA VAL A 52 9.38 -28.68 -4.52
C VAL A 52 10.11 -27.69 -5.43
N ARG A 53 11.13 -28.16 -6.18
CA ARG A 53 11.79 -27.35 -7.22
C ARG A 53 10.76 -26.94 -8.26
N GLY A 54 10.34 -25.68 -8.22
CA GLY A 54 9.32 -25.13 -9.13
C GLY A 54 8.01 -24.67 -8.48
N LEU A 55 7.86 -24.81 -7.16
CA LEU A 55 6.76 -24.19 -6.39
C LEU A 55 7.25 -23.10 -5.43
N ASP A 56 8.49 -22.66 -5.58
CA ASP A 56 9.12 -21.68 -4.69
C ASP A 56 8.39 -20.33 -4.73
N PHE A 57 7.91 -19.92 -5.92
CA PHE A 57 7.09 -18.74 -6.08
C PHE A 57 5.78 -18.85 -5.29
N GLU A 58 5.01 -19.92 -5.47
CA GLU A 58 3.71 -20.07 -4.82
C GLU A 58 3.86 -20.26 -3.31
N LYS A 59 4.94 -20.90 -2.86
CA LYS A 59 5.31 -20.99 -1.45
C LYS A 59 5.62 -19.61 -0.87
N ALA A 60 6.50 -18.84 -1.51
CA ALA A 60 6.85 -17.49 -1.08
C ALA A 60 5.63 -16.56 -1.09
N TYR A 61 4.79 -16.64 -2.12
CA TYR A 61 3.57 -15.87 -2.24
C TYR A 61 2.60 -16.18 -1.09
N SER A 62 2.41 -17.47 -0.78
CA SER A 62 1.56 -17.89 0.33
C SER A 62 2.08 -17.37 1.67
N LEU A 63 3.40 -17.43 1.90
CA LEU A 63 4.03 -16.88 3.10
C LEU A 63 3.84 -15.36 3.18
N TYR A 64 4.05 -14.64 2.07
CA TYR A 64 3.84 -13.20 1.97
C TYR A 64 2.40 -12.81 2.32
N ARG A 65 1.40 -13.49 1.74
CA ARG A 65 -0.03 -13.24 2.01
C ARG A 65 -0.45 -13.56 3.45
N LEU A 66 0.27 -14.46 4.12
CA LEU A 66 0.10 -14.78 5.54
C LEU A 66 0.89 -13.84 6.47
N ASN A 67 1.48 -12.77 5.94
CA ASN A 67 2.32 -11.82 6.67
C ASN A 67 3.56 -12.47 7.32
N ARG A 68 4.04 -13.58 6.75
CA ARG A 68 5.28 -14.27 7.15
C ARG A 68 6.43 -13.80 6.25
N THR A 69 6.73 -12.51 6.33
CA THR A 69 7.57 -11.79 5.36
C THR A 69 9.01 -12.26 5.35
N ASP A 70 9.58 -12.61 6.51
CA ASP A 70 10.96 -13.12 6.58
C ASP A 70 11.11 -14.48 5.91
N GLU A 71 10.17 -15.39 6.15
CA GLU A 71 10.16 -16.71 5.51
C GLU A 71 9.93 -16.60 3.99
N ALA A 72 9.11 -15.64 3.55
CA ALA A 72 8.94 -15.36 2.13
C ALA A 72 10.27 -14.87 1.50
N SER A 73 11.00 -13.99 2.19
CA SER A 73 12.34 -13.51 1.78
C SER A 73 13.32 -14.67 1.60
N GLU A 74 13.40 -15.56 2.60
CA GLU A 74 14.30 -16.72 2.57
C GLU A 74 14.04 -17.64 1.37
N VAL A 75 12.76 -17.90 1.06
CA VAL A 75 12.39 -18.72 -0.10
C VAL A 75 12.80 -18.02 -1.40
N LEU A 76 12.49 -16.72 -1.56
CA LEU A 76 12.81 -15.97 -2.77
C LEU A 76 14.32 -15.85 -3.01
N GLU A 77 15.11 -15.65 -1.96
CA GLU A 77 16.58 -15.59 -2.02
C GLU A 77 17.21 -16.94 -2.40
N SER A 78 16.51 -18.05 -2.15
CA SER A 78 16.97 -19.39 -2.52
C SER A 78 16.71 -19.78 -3.97
N VAL A 79 15.92 -18.99 -4.72
CA VAL A 79 15.57 -19.31 -6.12
C VAL A 79 16.76 -19.05 -7.04
N GLU A 80 17.27 -20.11 -7.65
CA GLU A 80 18.28 -20.03 -8.71
C GLU A 80 17.65 -19.53 -10.02
N ASN A 81 18.13 -18.41 -10.56
CA ASN A 81 17.63 -17.77 -11.79
C ASN A 81 16.16 -17.32 -11.68
N PRO A 82 15.86 -16.27 -10.90
CA PRO A 82 14.49 -15.80 -10.69
C PRO A 82 13.88 -15.24 -11.99
N ASP A 83 12.68 -15.71 -12.32
CA ASP A 83 11.84 -15.13 -13.37
C ASP A 83 11.28 -13.75 -12.93
N PRO A 84 10.68 -12.96 -13.83
CA PRO A 84 10.11 -11.66 -13.47
C PRO A 84 9.13 -11.68 -12.30
N ARG A 85 8.29 -12.71 -12.18
CA ARG A 85 7.30 -12.82 -11.10
C ARG A 85 7.96 -13.00 -9.74
N VAL A 86 9.03 -13.80 -9.68
CA VAL A 86 9.85 -13.97 -8.47
C VAL A 86 10.51 -12.65 -8.08
N LYS A 87 11.07 -11.92 -9.05
CA LYS A 87 11.68 -10.59 -8.80
C LYS A 87 10.66 -9.57 -8.32
N GLU A 88 9.46 -9.53 -8.90
CA GLU A 88 8.37 -8.64 -8.49
C GLU A 88 7.95 -8.89 -7.04
N LEU A 89 7.68 -10.15 -6.70
CA LEU A 89 7.32 -10.51 -5.32
C LEU A 89 8.47 -10.20 -4.35
N PHE A 90 9.72 -10.37 -4.77
CA PHE A 90 10.88 -9.99 -3.98
C PHE A 90 10.95 -8.48 -3.73
N ALA A 91 10.68 -7.65 -4.73
CA ALA A 91 10.62 -6.19 -4.57
C ALA A 91 9.51 -5.78 -3.58
N GLN A 92 8.34 -6.42 -3.63
CA GLN A 92 7.24 -6.20 -2.68
C GLN A 92 7.61 -6.62 -1.25
N VAL A 93 8.33 -7.75 -1.09
CA VAL A 93 8.86 -8.20 0.21
C VAL A 93 9.88 -7.20 0.76
N LEU A 94 10.81 -6.71 -0.07
CA LEU A 94 11.80 -5.70 0.30
C LEU A 94 11.13 -4.40 0.75
N TYR A 95 10.10 -3.94 0.02
CA TYR A 95 9.32 -2.76 0.41
C TYR A 95 8.66 -2.94 1.79
N ARG A 96 8.04 -4.10 2.06
CA ARG A 96 7.44 -4.40 3.37
C ARG A 96 8.47 -4.48 4.50
N LYS A 97 9.72 -4.85 4.18
CA LYS A 97 10.86 -4.86 5.10
C LYS A 97 11.57 -3.51 5.21
N GLU A 98 11.00 -2.46 4.61
CA GLU A 98 11.56 -1.09 4.60
C GLU A 98 12.94 -0.99 3.93
N LYS A 99 13.30 -1.99 3.12
CA LYS A 99 14.55 -2.03 2.33
C LYS A 99 14.34 -1.34 0.99
N TYR A 100 13.99 -0.05 1.04
CA TYR A 100 13.51 0.69 -0.12
C TYR A 100 14.55 0.83 -1.24
N HIS A 101 15.82 1.01 -0.90
CA HIS A 101 16.91 1.05 -1.89
C HIS A 101 17.06 -0.26 -2.68
N GLU A 102 16.96 -1.40 -1.99
CA GLU A 102 17.00 -2.71 -2.64
C GLU A 102 15.77 -2.90 -3.54
N ALA A 103 14.58 -2.54 -3.05
CA ALA A 103 13.34 -2.60 -3.83
C ALA A 103 13.40 -1.71 -5.08
N LEU A 104 13.96 -0.50 -4.96
CA LEU A 104 14.15 0.45 -6.05
C LEU A 104 14.99 -0.17 -7.17
N SER A 105 16.12 -0.80 -6.82
CA SER A 105 17.00 -1.45 -7.77
C SER A 105 16.31 -2.60 -8.52
N VAL A 106 15.48 -3.38 -7.82
CA VAL A 106 14.77 -4.51 -8.44
C VAL A 106 13.67 -4.03 -9.40
N TYR A 107 12.89 -3.00 -9.02
CA TYR A 107 11.86 -2.45 -9.91
C TYR A 107 12.44 -1.77 -11.15
N LYS A 108 13.55 -1.03 -11.03
CA LYS A 108 14.25 -0.46 -12.19
C LYS A 108 14.73 -1.54 -13.15
N ASP A 109 15.28 -2.65 -12.63
CA ASP A 109 15.69 -3.79 -13.44
C ASP A 109 14.50 -4.45 -14.14
N LEU A 110 13.36 -4.60 -13.45
CA LEU A 110 12.14 -5.17 -14.02
C LEU A 110 11.64 -4.32 -15.17
N ILE A 111 11.32 -3.04 -14.93
CA ILE A 111 10.75 -2.13 -15.94
C ILE A 111 11.61 -2.07 -17.20
N LYS A 112 12.94 -2.06 -17.05
CA LYS A 112 13.85 -2.03 -18.20
C LYS A 112 13.87 -3.33 -19.02
N ASN A 113 13.64 -4.48 -18.39
CA ASN A 113 13.88 -5.78 -18.98
C ASN A 113 12.59 -6.61 -19.22
N THR A 114 11.42 -6.09 -18.87
CA THR A 114 10.12 -6.74 -19.11
C THR A 114 9.22 -5.84 -19.92
N GLN A 115 8.59 -6.40 -20.95
CA GLN A 115 7.61 -5.69 -21.77
C GLN A 115 6.35 -6.56 -21.87
N ASP A 116 5.37 -6.25 -21.03
CA ASP A 116 4.07 -6.91 -20.93
C ASP A 116 3.01 -5.89 -20.46
N ASP A 117 1.78 -6.35 -20.28
CA ASP A 117 0.63 -5.51 -19.92
C ASP A 117 0.69 -4.96 -18.48
N TYR A 118 1.74 -5.29 -17.69
CA TYR A 118 1.87 -4.90 -16.27
C TYR A 118 2.85 -3.75 -16.01
N ASP A 119 3.26 -3.02 -17.06
CA ASP A 119 4.27 -1.97 -16.95
C ASP A 119 3.80 -0.77 -16.11
N GLU A 120 2.51 -0.43 -16.20
CA GLU A 120 1.88 0.63 -15.43
C GLU A 120 1.85 0.29 -13.92
N GLU A 121 1.50 -0.95 -13.57
CA GLU A 121 1.49 -1.41 -12.18
C GLU A 121 2.90 -1.46 -11.59
N ARG A 122 3.90 -1.90 -12.37
CA ARG A 122 5.30 -1.88 -11.94
C ARG A 122 5.80 -0.45 -11.71
N THR A 123 5.42 0.49 -12.58
CA THR A 123 5.74 1.91 -12.43
C THR A 123 5.07 2.51 -11.18
N THR A 124 3.80 2.18 -10.92
CA THR A 124 3.08 2.60 -9.71
C THR A 124 3.78 2.11 -8.44
N ASN A 125 4.18 0.84 -8.43
CA ASN A 125 4.91 0.26 -7.30
C ASN A 125 6.30 0.88 -7.11
N LEU A 126 7.00 1.22 -8.20
CA LEU A 126 8.27 1.95 -8.16
C LEU A 126 8.08 3.34 -7.53
N THR A 127 7.04 4.08 -7.92
CA THR A 127 6.70 5.39 -7.34
C THR A 127 6.46 5.30 -5.83
N ALA A 128 5.78 4.25 -5.36
CA ALA A 128 5.58 4.02 -3.93
C ALA A 128 6.91 3.83 -3.18
N VAL A 129 7.88 3.13 -3.77
CA VAL A 129 9.22 2.96 -3.21
C VAL A 129 9.95 4.30 -3.11
N ILE A 130 9.88 5.13 -4.16
CA ILE A 130 10.55 6.44 -4.19
C ILE A 130 9.92 7.39 -3.18
N ALA A 131 8.59 7.42 -3.11
CA ALA A 131 7.89 8.19 -2.08
C ALA A 131 8.31 7.74 -0.68
N ALA A 132 8.46 6.43 -0.44
CA ALA A 132 8.95 5.93 0.83
C ALA A 132 10.40 6.36 1.13
N LEU A 133 11.30 6.36 0.15
CA LEU A 133 12.67 6.89 0.31
C LEU A 133 12.68 8.37 0.67
N GLN A 134 11.88 9.18 -0.02
CA GLN A 134 11.79 10.61 0.27
C GLN A 134 11.17 10.88 1.65
N MET A 135 10.14 10.13 2.01
CA MET A 135 9.42 10.32 3.28
C MET A 135 10.23 9.83 4.48
N TRP A 136 10.82 8.65 4.41
CA TRP A 136 11.44 7.98 5.56
C TRP A 136 12.95 8.16 5.62
N ASN A 137 13.61 8.27 4.47
CA ASN A 137 15.06 8.44 4.40
C ASN A 137 15.47 9.89 4.13
N GLY A 138 14.54 10.75 3.69
CA GLY A 138 14.83 12.14 3.33
C GLY A 138 15.68 12.26 2.07
N GLU A 139 15.66 11.24 1.21
CA GLU A 139 16.47 11.15 0.00
C GLU A 139 15.62 11.57 -1.21
N ASP A 140 16.16 12.48 -2.02
CA ASP A 140 15.61 12.76 -3.35
C ASP A 140 16.26 11.81 -4.35
N VAL A 141 15.44 11.14 -5.15
CA VAL A 141 15.91 10.19 -6.17
C VAL A 141 15.92 10.92 -7.52
N ASP A 142 17.09 11.42 -7.92
CA ASP A 142 17.26 12.29 -9.10
C ASP A 142 16.99 11.60 -10.46
N ASP A 143 17.03 10.27 -10.51
CA ASP A 143 16.82 9.48 -11.73
C ASP A 143 15.77 8.40 -11.46
N PHE A 144 14.62 8.54 -12.10
CA PHE A 144 13.49 7.61 -11.98
C PHE A 144 13.63 6.41 -12.94
N GLY A 145 14.49 6.50 -13.97
CA GLY A 145 14.68 5.44 -14.97
C GLY A 145 13.45 5.13 -15.83
N VAL A 146 12.48 6.05 -15.88
CA VAL A 146 11.21 5.98 -16.60
C VAL A 146 10.98 7.32 -17.30
N ASP A 147 10.36 7.29 -18.49
CA ASP A 147 10.13 8.49 -19.30
C ASP A 147 9.30 9.52 -18.52
N GLU A 148 9.69 10.79 -18.64
CA GLU A 148 9.10 11.95 -17.94
C GLU A 148 7.58 12.10 -18.22
N ASP A 149 7.13 11.51 -19.32
CA ASP A 149 5.73 11.46 -19.76
C ASP A 149 4.86 10.46 -18.96
N SER A 150 5.47 9.62 -18.09
CA SER A 150 4.78 8.67 -17.20
C SER A 150 4.31 9.37 -15.91
N TYR A 151 3.77 10.58 -16.07
CA TYR A 151 3.46 11.63 -15.08
C TYR A 151 2.55 11.23 -13.89
N GLU A 152 2.14 9.96 -13.82
CA GLU A 152 1.59 9.31 -12.62
C GLU A 152 2.61 9.28 -11.45
N LEU A 153 3.90 9.51 -11.73
CA LEU A 153 5.01 9.57 -10.77
C LEU A 153 4.96 10.69 -9.73
N CYS A 154 4.02 11.62 -9.82
CA CYS A 154 3.80 12.58 -8.74
C CYS A 154 2.83 12.06 -7.65
N TYR A 155 2.23 10.86 -7.76
CA TYR A 155 1.02 10.39 -7.03
C TYR A 155 0.79 10.86 -5.57
N ASN A 156 1.78 11.04 -4.70
CA ASN A 156 1.53 11.58 -3.33
C ASN A 156 1.50 13.13 -3.25
N ALA A 157 2.13 13.83 -4.18
CA ALA A 157 1.94 15.25 -4.45
C ALA A 157 0.88 15.51 -5.54
N ALA A 158 0.68 14.55 -6.45
CA ALA A 158 -0.30 14.53 -7.52
C ALA A 158 -1.68 14.10 -7.07
N CYS A 159 -1.91 13.32 -6.00
CA CYS A 159 -3.29 13.19 -5.51
C CYS A 159 -3.85 14.57 -5.12
N GLY A 160 -3.02 15.47 -4.58
CA GLY A 160 -3.42 16.85 -4.32
C GLY A 160 -3.51 17.75 -5.57
N LEU A 161 -2.58 17.63 -6.52
CA LEU A 161 -2.54 18.43 -7.74
C LEU A 161 -3.47 17.91 -8.86
N GLU A 162 -3.69 16.61 -8.97
CA GLU A 162 -4.55 15.93 -9.95
C GLU A 162 -6.01 15.94 -9.49
N CYS A 163 -6.34 15.79 -8.20
CA CYS A 163 -7.69 16.13 -7.74
C CYS A 163 -8.00 17.59 -8.09
N ARG A 164 -7.07 18.51 -7.80
CA ARG A 164 -7.20 19.90 -8.20
C ARG A 164 -7.40 20.06 -9.72
N ARG A 165 -6.57 19.41 -10.55
CA ARG A 165 -6.63 19.50 -12.02
C ARG A 165 -7.88 18.86 -12.63
N LEU A 166 -8.36 17.75 -12.06
CA LEU A 166 -9.62 17.10 -12.44
C LEU A 166 -10.82 18.01 -12.17
N TYR A 167 -10.82 18.70 -11.03
CA TYR A 167 -11.88 19.64 -10.70
C TYR A 167 -11.75 20.99 -11.42
N GLU A 168 -10.53 21.49 -11.66
CA GLU A 168 -10.29 22.68 -12.50
C GLU A 168 -10.68 22.44 -13.98
N GLY A 169 -10.74 21.17 -14.41
CA GLY A 169 -11.25 20.75 -15.72
C GLY A 169 -12.77 20.64 -15.82
N ASP A 170 -13.49 20.68 -14.70
CA ASP A 170 -14.95 20.68 -14.64
C ASP A 170 -15.46 22.13 -14.65
N GLN A 171 -16.19 22.51 -15.70
CA GLN A 171 -16.73 23.87 -15.85
C GLN A 171 -17.80 24.23 -14.81
N ASP A 172 -18.33 23.21 -14.11
CA ASP A 172 -19.37 23.37 -13.10
C ASP A 172 -18.80 23.43 -11.67
N MET A 173 -17.47 23.32 -11.48
CA MET A 173 -16.82 23.38 -10.17
C MET A 173 -16.10 24.71 -9.94
N THR A 174 -16.29 25.29 -8.76
CA THR A 174 -15.58 26.51 -8.35
C THR A 174 -14.32 26.16 -7.57
N ASP A 175 -13.30 27.04 -7.58
CA ASP A 175 -12.09 26.88 -6.76
C ASP A 175 -12.39 26.58 -5.27
N GLU A 176 -13.52 27.07 -4.75
CA GLU A 176 -13.96 26.77 -3.38
C GLU A 176 -14.41 25.32 -3.22
N ASP A 177 -15.12 24.75 -4.19
CA ASP A 177 -15.54 23.34 -4.19
C ASP A 177 -14.32 22.41 -4.26
N ILE A 178 -13.34 22.76 -5.10
CA ILE A 178 -12.06 22.04 -5.21
C ILE A 178 -11.35 21.96 -3.86
N GLU A 179 -11.29 23.09 -3.14
CA GLU A 179 -10.64 23.14 -1.83
C GLU A 179 -11.37 22.36 -0.74
N VAL A 180 -12.68 22.16 -0.87
CA VAL A 180 -13.45 21.29 0.01
C VAL A 180 -13.12 19.82 -0.28
N GLU A 181 -13.12 19.41 -1.54
CA GLU A 181 -12.84 18.03 -1.95
C GLU A 181 -11.39 17.59 -1.62
N LEU A 182 -10.42 18.52 -1.69
CA LEU A 182 -9.04 18.26 -1.30
C LEU A 182 -8.84 18.09 0.21
N GLY A 183 -9.88 18.27 1.01
CA GLY A 183 -9.81 18.34 2.47
C GLY A 183 -9.20 17.09 3.12
N ASP A 184 -9.62 15.90 2.72
CA ASP A 184 -9.12 14.63 3.26
C ASP A 184 -7.62 14.44 3.00
N ILE A 185 -7.19 14.74 1.76
CA ILE A 185 -5.80 14.63 1.34
C ILE A 185 -4.93 15.59 2.15
N ARG A 186 -5.37 16.85 2.32
CA ARG A 186 -4.66 17.84 3.13
C ARG A 186 -4.50 17.41 4.59
N VAL A 187 -5.52 16.79 5.20
CA VAL A 187 -5.41 16.28 6.57
C VAL A 187 -4.42 15.13 6.69
N GLN A 188 -4.40 14.22 5.72
CA GLN A 188 -3.44 13.12 5.69
C GLN A 188 -2.00 13.63 5.51
N MET A 189 -1.78 14.57 4.58
CA MET A 189 -0.49 15.23 4.38
C MET A 189 -0.03 15.97 5.64
N GLY A 190 -0.93 16.71 6.29
CA GLY A 190 -0.62 17.39 7.55
C GLY A 190 -0.16 16.42 8.64
N TYR A 191 -0.80 15.24 8.73
CA TYR A 191 -0.46 14.22 9.73
C TYR A 191 0.91 13.60 9.46
N ILE A 192 1.21 13.33 8.20
CA ILE A 192 2.53 12.86 7.76
C ILE A 192 3.60 13.88 8.17
N TYR A 193 3.43 15.15 7.81
CA TYR A 193 4.37 16.21 8.19
C TYR A 193 4.56 16.31 9.71
N GLN A 194 3.46 16.21 10.47
CA GLN A 194 3.51 16.24 11.93
C GLN A 194 4.31 15.05 12.49
N LYS A 195 4.14 13.84 11.94
CA LYS A 195 4.91 12.65 12.35
C LYS A 195 6.39 12.74 12.00
N MET A 196 6.73 13.48 10.95
CA MET A 196 8.11 13.78 10.55
C MET A 196 8.74 14.92 11.36
N GLY A 197 8.01 15.52 12.32
CA GLY A 197 8.48 16.68 13.10
C GLY A 197 8.44 18.01 12.33
N LYS A 198 7.98 18.01 11.08
CA LYS A 198 7.78 19.18 10.21
C LYS A 198 6.47 19.90 10.57
N ASN A 199 6.44 20.44 11.79
CA ASN A 199 5.21 20.96 12.40
C ASN A 199 4.67 22.22 11.71
N ASP A 200 5.53 23.03 11.09
CA ASP A 200 5.10 24.24 10.38
C ASP A 200 4.39 23.90 9.06
N GLU A 201 4.89 22.90 8.34
CA GLU A 201 4.27 22.34 7.13
C GLU A 201 2.94 21.64 7.48
N ALA A 202 2.92 20.88 8.57
CA ALA A 202 1.70 20.25 9.07
C ALA A 202 0.61 21.29 9.40
N MET A 203 0.99 22.35 10.11
CA MET A 203 0.08 23.45 10.46
C MET A 203 -0.46 24.18 9.22
N LYS A 204 0.36 24.37 8.17
CA LYS A 204 -0.13 24.96 6.91
C LYS A 204 -1.26 24.13 6.32
N GLN A 205 -1.10 22.80 6.25
CA GLN A 205 -2.12 21.92 5.67
C GLN A 205 -3.43 21.93 6.48
N TYR A 206 -3.35 21.77 7.80
CA TYR A 206 -4.56 21.77 8.62
C TYR A 206 -5.30 23.11 8.60
N ASN A 207 -4.59 24.23 8.58
CA ASN A 207 -5.24 25.55 8.50
C ASN A 207 -5.95 25.77 7.16
N LEU A 208 -5.43 25.23 6.05
CA LEU A 208 -6.12 25.28 4.76
C LEU A 208 -7.47 24.56 4.83
N VAL A 209 -7.51 23.39 5.47
CA VAL A 209 -8.76 22.62 5.69
C VAL A 209 -9.74 23.39 6.58
N ILE A 210 -9.29 24.02 7.67
CA ILE A 210 -10.19 24.82 8.51
C ILE A 210 -10.72 26.05 7.76
N LYS A 211 -9.88 26.64 6.89
CA LYS A 211 -10.24 27.81 6.10
C LYS A 211 -11.26 27.51 5.01
N SER A 212 -11.23 26.32 4.41
CA SER A 212 -12.21 25.90 3.39
C SER A 212 -13.60 25.61 3.97
N ARG A 213 -13.76 25.59 5.30
CA ARG A 213 -15.04 25.36 6.00
C ARG A 213 -15.74 24.09 5.49
N PRO A 214 -15.09 22.91 5.60
CA PRO A 214 -15.65 21.66 5.11
C PRO A 214 -17.00 21.39 5.77
N THR A 215 -17.95 20.90 4.98
CA THR A 215 -19.26 20.44 5.46
C THR A 215 -19.14 19.16 6.29
N ASP A 216 -18.08 18.37 6.05
CA ASP A 216 -17.74 17.22 6.87
C ASP A 216 -17.18 17.65 8.25
N ILE A 217 -18.03 17.47 9.26
CA ILE A 217 -17.73 17.73 10.67
C ILE A 217 -16.57 16.85 11.16
N THR A 218 -16.45 15.62 10.65
CA THR A 218 -15.40 14.69 11.05
C THR A 218 -14.03 15.17 10.57
N LEU A 219 -13.95 15.61 9.31
CA LEU A 219 -12.74 16.19 8.74
C LEU A 219 -12.27 17.44 9.51
N ALA A 220 -13.19 18.38 9.78
CA ALA A 220 -12.89 19.58 10.57
C ALA A 220 -12.39 19.24 11.99
N ALA A 221 -13.00 18.25 12.63
CA ALA A 221 -12.60 17.80 13.96
C ALA A 221 -11.20 17.17 13.97
N VAL A 222 -10.86 16.37 12.95
CA VAL A 222 -9.53 15.75 12.83
C VAL A 222 -8.46 16.83 12.62
N ALA A 223 -8.66 17.76 11.67
CA ALA A 223 -7.72 18.86 11.44
C ALA A 223 -7.51 19.72 12.71
N SER A 224 -8.60 20.06 13.40
CA SER A 224 -8.56 20.86 14.64
C SER A 224 -7.81 20.13 15.77
N ASN A 225 -8.07 18.83 15.95
CA ASN A 225 -7.39 18.03 16.96
C ASN A 225 -5.89 17.92 16.71
N ASN A 226 -5.49 17.78 15.45
CA ASN A 226 -4.08 17.71 15.09
C ASN A 226 -3.38 19.07 15.27
N ILE A 227 -4.02 20.19 14.92
CA ILE A 227 -3.55 21.55 15.24
C ILE A 227 -3.31 21.70 16.75
N ILE A 228 -4.28 21.29 17.57
CA ILE A 228 -4.17 21.35 19.03
C ILE A 228 -2.98 20.50 19.49
N THR A 229 -2.78 19.32 18.89
CA THR A 229 -1.66 18.43 19.25
C THR A 229 -0.31 19.09 18.96
N ILE A 230 -0.15 19.74 17.81
CA ILE A 230 1.07 20.49 17.47
C ILE A 230 1.29 21.64 18.48
N ASN A 231 0.23 22.38 18.79
CA ASN A 231 0.30 23.49 19.74
C ASN A 231 0.53 23.02 21.20
N LYS A 232 0.07 21.82 21.56
CA LYS A 232 0.32 21.19 22.87
C LYS A 232 1.69 20.54 23.00
N VAL A 233 2.39 20.21 21.92
CA VAL A 233 3.83 19.87 22.00
C VAL A 233 4.65 21.06 22.55
N ARG A 234 4.18 22.30 22.39
CA ARG A 234 4.74 23.48 23.09
C ARG A 234 4.34 23.61 24.56
N SER A 235 3.35 22.85 25.07
CA SER A 235 2.76 23.04 26.41
C SER A 235 2.46 21.77 27.23
N GLY A 236 2.92 20.59 26.80
CA GLY A 236 3.14 19.44 27.69
C GLY A 236 1.91 18.69 28.23
N VAL A 237 0.82 18.51 27.46
CA VAL A 237 -0.31 17.65 27.88
C VAL A 237 -0.81 16.74 26.76
N CYS A 238 -0.61 15.42 26.92
CA CYS A 238 -0.98 14.35 26.00
C CYS A 238 -2.46 13.96 26.15
N VAL A 239 -3.21 13.81 25.05
CA VAL A 239 -4.56 13.19 25.05
C VAL A 239 -4.61 12.06 24.03
N CYS A 240 -4.57 10.82 24.54
CA CYS A 240 -4.51 9.54 23.83
C CYS A 240 -5.83 9.06 23.17
N VAL A 241 -6.68 9.92 22.57
CA VAL A 241 -8.05 9.47 22.22
C VAL A 241 -8.33 9.18 20.73
N CYS A 242 -7.51 9.59 19.76
CA CYS A 242 -7.94 9.48 18.33
C CYS A 242 -7.15 8.52 17.43
N VAL A 243 -6.28 7.65 17.96
CA VAL A 243 -5.58 6.63 17.16
C VAL A 243 -6.52 5.50 16.67
N CYS A 244 -7.66 5.29 17.33
CA CYS A 244 -8.55 4.16 17.04
C CYS A 244 -9.48 4.35 15.84
N VAL A 245 -9.75 5.58 15.38
CA VAL A 245 -10.71 5.81 14.28
C VAL A 245 -10.03 5.82 12.90
N LEU A 246 -8.81 6.37 12.80
CA LEU A 246 -8.08 6.44 11.53
C LEU A 246 -7.52 5.08 11.08
N LEU A 247 -7.12 4.22 12.03
CA LEU A 247 -6.69 2.85 11.72
C LEU A 247 -7.83 1.93 11.28
N TYR A 248 -9.10 2.29 11.53
CA TYR A 248 -10.25 1.51 11.08
C TYR A 248 -10.57 1.78 9.60
N VAL A 249 -10.38 3.02 9.13
CA VAL A 249 -10.65 3.42 7.74
C VAL A 249 -9.52 2.98 6.78
N LEU A 250 -8.26 3.09 7.21
CA LEU A 250 -7.11 2.73 6.36
C LEU A 250 -6.86 1.22 6.24
N ARG A 251 -7.50 0.38 7.06
CA ARG A 251 -7.29 -1.08 7.08
C ARG A 251 -8.37 -1.88 6.34
N LEU A 252 -9.40 -1.21 5.81
CA LEU A 252 -10.50 -1.85 5.08
C LEU A 252 -10.37 -1.77 3.55
N ASN A 253 -9.40 -1.01 3.03
CA ASN A 253 -9.19 -0.83 1.58
C ASN A 253 -7.77 -1.19 1.11
N ALA A 254 -7.05 -2.06 1.84
CA ALA A 254 -5.73 -2.56 1.46
C ALA A 254 -5.61 -4.08 1.69
#